data_AF-A0A7W0G038-F1
#
_entry.id   AF-A0A7W0G038-F1
#
_cell.length_a   1.000
_cell.length_b   1.000
_cell.length_c   1.000
_cell.angle_alpha   90.00
_cell.angle_beta   90.00
_cell.angle_gamma   90.00
#
_symmetry.space_group_name_H-M   'P 1'
#
loop_
_entity.id
_entity.type
_entity.pdbx_description
1 polymer ?
#
loop_
_entity_poly.entity_id
_entity_poly.type
_entity_poly.pdbx_seq_one_letter_code
_entity_poly.pdbx_strand_id
1 'polypeptide(L)'
;MRELQKAHGGGRAVRRAVAWLLLCACVLGSLGLSASAAHAQSGRRSPNISKSSPTTSNGTEAKGESESGSKPGANRVVKPTASFVVMDGNNAFDVDYTTRRIVLEGFARRLGQSPLVAVSQAGKGTRKEGRDRAKGESEAFVVLLELEEESADPSVRTRTRSDQRLLVIKTYVYAPATGDLKFTDRFVERPHRSSTTVGGVRVPVPSSRSNPSEQQLEQAGRDAADRLLSRFDVTPPRDN
;
A
#
# COMPACT_ATOMS: atom_id res chain seq x y z
N MET A 1 8.07 -29.67 83.00
CA MET A 1 8.13 -28.80 81.80
C MET A 1 9.04 -29.45 80.77
N ARG A 2 8.66 -29.36 79.49
CA ARG A 2 9.31 -29.88 78.27
C ARG A 2 8.70 -31.15 77.70
N GLU A 3 8.82 -31.21 76.38
CA GLU A 3 8.39 -32.25 75.43
C GLU A 3 6.95 -32.13 74.91
N LEU A 4 6.77 -31.28 73.90
CA LEU A 4 5.88 -31.55 72.74
C LEU A 4 6.22 -30.60 71.59
N GLN A 5 7.11 -31.03 70.69
CA GLN A 5 7.18 -30.48 69.34
C GLN A 5 7.64 -31.57 68.36
N LYS A 6 6.72 -32.06 67.51
CA LYS A 6 7.10 -32.90 66.36
C LYS A 6 6.26 -32.60 65.11
N ALA A 7 7.01 -32.23 64.07
CA ALA A 7 6.84 -32.48 62.64
C ALA A 7 5.62 -31.90 61.89
N HIS A 8 5.89 -30.88 61.05
CA HIS A 8 5.08 -30.50 59.87
C HIS A 8 6.02 -30.22 58.66
N GLY A 9 6.59 -31.26 58.06
CA GLY A 9 7.61 -31.16 57.00
C GLY A 9 7.26 -31.72 55.62
N GLY A 10 6.05 -32.22 55.36
CA GLY A 10 5.74 -32.99 54.13
C GLY A 10 5.17 -32.20 52.95
N GLY A 11 4.55 -31.04 53.17
CA GLY A 11 3.69 -30.41 52.15
C GLY A 11 4.42 -29.70 51.00
N ARG A 12 5.70 -29.36 51.14
CA ARG A 12 6.42 -28.52 50.16
C ARG A 12 6.96 -29.30 48.98
N ALA A 13 7.29 -30.58 49.16
CA ALA A 13 7.82 -31.43 48.08
C ALA A 13 6.72 -31.77 47.05
N VAL A 14 5.52 -32.12 47.53
CA VAL A 14 4.39 -32.50 46.69
C VAL A 14 3.93 -31.33 45.80
N ARG A 15 3.88 -30.10 46.35
CA ARG A 15 3.48 -28.91 45.59
C ARG A 15 4.46 -28.57 44.46
N ARG A 16 5.76 -28.83 44.64
CA ARG A 16 6.77 -28.61 43.60
C ARG A 16 6.64 -29.64 42.48
N ALA A 17 6.42 -30.91 42.81
CA ALA A 17 6.24 -31.97 41.80
C ALA A 17 5.01 -31.71 40.90
N VAL A 18 3.89 -31.27 41.49
CA VAL A 18 2.67 -30.94 40.72
C VAL A 18 2.87 -29.75 39.78
N ALA A 19 3.60 -28.72 40.22
CA ALA A 19 3.89 -27.55 39.38
C ALA A 19 4.75 -27.90 38.15
N TRP A 20 5.75 -28.78 38.31
CA TRP A 20 6.60 -29.23 37.20
C TRP A 20 5.82 -30.07 36.18
N LEU A 21 4.91 -30.94 36.63
CA LEU A 21 4.08 -31.75 35.73
C LEU A 21 3.14 -30.89 34.86
N LEU A 22 2.52 -29.86 35.44
CA LEU A 22 1.66 -28.94 34.69
C LEU A 22 2.44 -28.14 33.64
N LEU A 23 3.67 -27.74 33.97
CA LEU A 23 4.50 -26.96 33.06
C LEU A 23 4.98 -27.81 31.85
N CYS A 24 5.32 -29.08 32.07
CA CYS A 24 5.65 -30.02 30.98
C CYS A 24 4.45 -30.29 30.06
N ALA A 25 3.23 -30.41 30.60
CA ALA A 25 2.02 -30.62 29.81
C ALA A 25 1.72 -29.42 28.89
N CYS A 26 1.93 -28.18 29.36
CA CYS A 26 1.74 -26.97 28.55
C CYS A 26 2.74 -26.85 27.39
N VAL A 27 4.00 -27.26 27.59
CA VAL A 27 5.04 -27.22 26.54
C VAL A 27 4.79 -28.29 25.47
N LEU A 28 4.29 -29.47 25.85
CA LEU A 28 3.97 -30.52 24.88
C LEU A 28 2.71 -30.21 24.06
N GLY A 29 1.74 -29.47 24.62
CA GLY A 29 0.52 -29.07 23.92
C GLY A 29 0.74 -28.04 22.79
N SER A 30 1.77 -27.18 22.89
CA SER A 30 2.00 -26.14 21.88
C SER A 30 2.73 -26.62 20.62
N LEU A 31 3.37 -27.81 20.65
CA LEU A 31 4.04 -28.38 19.47
C LEU A 31 3.07 -29.07 18.48
N GLY A 32 1.80 -29.29 18.85
CA GLY A 32 0.83 -30.04 18.05
C GLY A 32 0.11 -29.27 16.94
N LEU A 33 0.25 -27.94 16.83
CA LEU A 33 -0.57 -27.11 15.93
C LEU A 33 0.11 -26.65 14.62
N SER A 34 1.31 -27.14 14.28
CA SER A 34 2.09 -26.61 13.14
C SER A 34 1.97 -27.41 11.83
N ALA A 35 1.00 -28.32 11.69
CA ALA A 35 0.89 -29.17 10.49
C ALA A 35 -0.51 -29.12 9.87
N SER A 36 -0.82 -28.07 9.10
CA SER A 36 -1.79 -28.11 7.98
C SER A 36 -1.85 -26.78 7.23
N ALA A 37 -1.12 -26.67 6.12
CA ALA A 37 -1.52 -25.89 4.94
C ALA A 37 -0.55 -26.16 3.78
N ALA A 38 -0.63 -27.35 3.18
CA ALA A 38 -0.07 -27.61 1.86
C ALA A 38 -1.19 -27.44 0.82
N HIS A 39 -1.30 -26.26 0.21
CA HIS A 39 -2.06 -26.10 -1.02
C HIS A 39 -1.10 -25.85 -2.18
N ALA A 40 -0.86 -26.94 -2.92
CA ALA A 40 -0.37 -26.90 -4.27
C ALA A 40 -1.42 -26.21 -5.15
N GLN A 41 -1.04 -25.17 -5.90
CA GLN A 41 -1.83 -24.71 -7.02
C GLN A 41 -1.01 -24.76 -8.31
N SER A 42 -1.28 -25.85 -9.02
CA SER A 42 -0.88 -26.21 -10.37
C SER A 42 -0.90 -25.04 -11.35
N GLY A 43 0.16 -24.93 -12.15
CA GLY A 43 0.20 -24.02 -13.28
C GLY A 43 -0.73 -24.41 -14.42
N ARG A 44 -0.93 -23.49 -15.37
CA ARG A 44 -0.82 -23.69 -16.83
C ARG A 44 -1.25 -22.44 -17.61
N ARG A 45 -0.40 -22.13 -18.60
CA ARG A 45 -0.66 -21.53 -19.93
C ARG A 45 -0.84 -20.01 -20.06
N SER A 46 0.21 -19.42 -20.63
CA SER A 46 0.14 -18.27 -21.53
C SER A 46 -0.66 -18.61 -22.79
N PRO A 47 -1.56 -17.73 -23.25
CA PRO A 47 -1.96 -17.68 -24.64
C PRO A 47 -1.15 -16.60 -25.38
N ASN A 48 -0.44 -17.08 -26.38
CA ASN A 48 0.10 -16.34 -27.51
C ASN A 48 -1.05 -15.61 -28.23
N ILE A 49 -1.01 -14.28 -28.37
CA ILE A 49 -1.88 -13.56 -29.30
C ILE A 49 -1.01 -12.79 -30.28
N SER A 50 -1.09 -13.28 -31.51
CA SER A 50 -0.43 -12.80 -32.71
C SER A 50 -0.98 -11.44 -33.16
N LYS A 51 -0.05 -10.69 -33.76
CA LYS A 51 -0.24 -9.50 -34.61
C LYS A 51 -1.38 -9.66 -35.62
N SER A 52 -2.19 -8.61 -35.77
CA SER A 52 -2.64 -8.14 -37.09
C SER A 52 -3.09 -6.67 -37.05
N SER A 53 -2.39 -5.86 -37.84
CA SER A 53 -2.87 -4.69 -38.60
C SER A 53 -2.42 -5.00 -40.06
N PRO A 54 -2.94 -4.37 -41.13
CA PRO A 54 -3.65 -3.08 -41.22
C PRO A 54 -4.91 -3.13 -42.12
N THR A 55 -5.66 -2.01 -42.26
CA THR A 55 -6.21 -1.57 -43.57
C THR A 55 -6.59 -0.08 -43.50
N THR A 56 -6.09 0.62 -44.51
CA THR A 56 -6.25 2.02 -44.91
C THR A 56 -7.55 2.25 -45.68
N SER A 57 -8.18 3.43 -45.53
CA SER A 57 -8.98 4.12 -46.57
C SER A 57 -9.37 5.53 -46.07
N ASN A 58 -8.66 6.58 -46.49
CA ASN A 58 -9.06 7.60 -47.50
C ASN A 58 -10.39 8.33 -47.22
N GLY A 59 -10.34 9.61 -46.85
CA GLY A 59 -10.71 10.77 -47.69
C GLY A 59 -11.94 11.45 -47.04
N THR A 60 -12.18 12.75 -46.95
CA THR A 60 -11.89 13.89 -47.83
C THR A 60 -12.13 15.19 -47.04
N GLU A 61 -11.52 16.27 -47.52
CA GLU A 61 -11.55 17.69 -47.14
C GLU A 61 -12.94 18.30 -46.85
N ALA A 62 -13.01 19.32 -45.97
CA ALA A 62 -13.22 20.73 -46.36
C ALA A 62 -13.77 21.62 -45.22
N LYS A 63 -12.96 22.63 -44.87
CA LYS A 63 -13.25 24.01 -44.48
C LYS A 63 -14.70 24.41 -44.14
N GLY A 64 -14.88 24.96 -42.94
CA GLY A 64 -16.08 25.69 -42.53
C GLY A 64 -15.82 26.52 -41.28
N GLU A 65 -15.26 27.71 -41.48
CA GLU A 65 -15.15 28.79 -40.49
C GLU A 65 -16.56 29.30 -40.18
N SER A 66 -16.95 29.32 -38.90
CA SER A 66 -18.03 30.17 -38.44
C SER A 66 -17.83 30.47 -36.96
N GLU A 67 -17.36 31.69 -36.69
CA GLU A 67 -17.49 32.32 -35.39
C GLU A 67 -18.96 32.36 -34.98
N SER A 68 -19.26 31.88 -33.78
CA SER A 68 -20.36 32.42 -32.98
C SER A 68 -20.10 32.07 -31.52
N GLY A 69 -19.66 33.07 -30.77
CA GLY A 69 -19.43 32.95 -29.34
C GLY A 69 -20.68 32.49 -28.58
N SER A 70 -20.47 31.62 -27.60
CA SER A 70 -21.38 31.48 -26.47
C SER A 70 -20.65 30.87 -25.27
N LYS A 71 -20.40 31.74 -24.27
CA LYS A 71 -20.20 31.53 -22.82
C LYS A 71 -19.28 30.39 -22.31
N PRO A 72 -18.41 30.67 -21.31
CA PRO A 72 -17.66 29.62 -20.62
C PRO A 72 -18.64 28.62 -20.02
N GLY A 73 -18.44 27.36 -20.40
CA GLY A 73 -19.33 26.25 -20.12
C GLY A 73 -19.69 26.17 -18.65
N ALA A 74 -20.98 25.97 -18.40
CA ALA A 74 -21.49 25.48 -17.13
C ALA A 74 -20.58 24.35 -16.65
N ASN A 75 -20.03 24.55 -15.46
CA ASN A 75 -19.19 23.60 -14.74
C ASN A 75 -20.02 22.32 -14.56
N ARG A 76 -19.94 21.40 -15.52
CA ARG A 76 -20.71 20.16 -15.52
C ARG A 76 -20.14 19.37 -14.37
N VAL A 77 -20.85 19.36 -13.24
CA VAL A 77 -20.47 18.60 -12.05
C VAL A 77 -20.52 17.13 -12.45
N VAL A 78 -19.38 16.60 -12.88
CA VAL A 78 -19.22 15.17 -13.17
C VAL A 78 -19.34 14.47 -11.83
N LYS A 79 -20.39 13.67 -11.65
CA LYS A 79 -20.53 12.84 -10.45
C LYS A 79 -19.31 11.89 -10.41
N PRO A 80 -18.55 11.83 -9.32
CA PRO A 80 -17.39 10.95 -9.24
C PRO A 80 -17.85 9.48 -9.33
N THR A 81 -17.11 8.70 -10.10
CA THR A 81 -17.26 7.25 -10.24
C THR A 81 -16.81 6.53 -8.97
N ALA A 82 -15.79 7.07 -8.28
CA ALA A 82 -15.30 6.54 -7.01
C ALA A 82 -14.99 7.68 -6.03
N SER A 83 -15.22 7.43 -4.74
CA SER A 83 -14.83 8.33 -3.65
C SER A 83 -13.84 7.60 -2.74
N PHE A 84 -12.72 8.25 -2.41
CA PHE A 84 -11.66 7.69 -1.58
C PHE A 84 -11.41 8.57 -0.36
N VAL A 85 -11.31 7.92 0.79
CA VAL A 85 -10.76 8.46 2.02
C VAL A 85 -9.39 7.85 2.24
N VAL A 86 -8.33 8.63 2.05
CA VAL A 86 -6.95 8.18 2.16
C VAL A 86 -6.46 8.35 3.60
N MET A 87 -5.92 7.27 4.16
CA MET A 87 -5.32 7.21 5.49
C MET A 87 -3.86 6.80 5.39
N ASP A 88 -3.03 7.42 6.23
CA ASP A 88 -1.63 7.07 6.43
C ASP A 88 -1.50 5.92 7.44
N GLY A 89 -0.99 4.78 6.98
CA GLY A 89 -0.84 3.57 7.78
C GLY A 89 0.22 3.72 8.86
N ASN A 90 -0.18 3.67 10.12
CA ASN A 90 0.73 3.82 11.26
C ASN A 90 1.59 2.55 11.46
N ASN A 91 2.59 2.36 10.60
CA ASN A 91 3.64 1.35 10.76
C ASN A 91 4.78 1.94 11.57
N ALA A 92 5.01 1.33 12.73
CA ALA A 92 5.60 2.01 13.86
C ALA A 92 7.10 2.36 13.74
N PHE A 93 7.88 1.78 12.81
CA PHE A 93 9.35 1.88 12.95
C PHE A 93 10.23 1.93 11.69
N ASP A 94 9.71 1.89 10.46
CA ASP A 94 10.59 1.59 9.32
C ASP A 94 10.83 2.71 8.30
N VAL A 95 10.02 3.78 8.23
CA VAL A 95 10.17 4.82 7.17
C VAL A 95 10.11 6.23 7.74
N ASP A 96 11.06 7.09 7.33
CA ASP A 96 11.12 8.50 7.74
C ASP A 96 9.82 9.27 7.42
N TYR A 97 9.48 10.23 8.29
CA TYR A 97 8.28 11.05 8.16
C TYR A 97 8.24 11.84 6.84
N THR A 98 9.38 12.35 6.37
CA THR A 98 9.46 13.12 5.12
C THR A 98 9.14 12.23 3.92
N THR A 99 9.73 11.05 3.87
CA THR A 99 9.46 10.04 2.84
C THR A 99 7.97 9.71 2.78
N ARG A 100 7.39 9.39 3.93
CA ARG A 100 5.96 9.09 4.07
C ARG A 100 5.07 10.23 3.60
N ARG A 101 5.38 11.47 4.00
CA ARG A 101 4.61 12.66 3.59
C ARG A 101 4.64 12.86 2.08
N ILE A 102 5.81 12.76 1.45
CA ILE A 102 5.96 12.97 0.00
C ILE A 102 5.17 11.93 -0.79
N VAL A 103 5.27 10.65 -0.41
CA VAL A 103 4.55 9.56 -1.09
C VAL A 103 3.04 9.72 -0.92
N LEU A 104 2.57 9.99 0.30
CA LEU A 104 1.14 10.17 0.60
C LEU A 104 0.56 11.38 -0.14
N GLU A 105 1.27 12.51 -0.15
CA GLU A 105 0.86 13.71 -0.87
C GLU A 105 0.83 13.45 -2.38
N GLY A 106 1.88 12.83 -2.93
CA GLY A 106 1.94 12.44 -4.34
C GLY A 106 0.78 11.53 -4.74
N PHE A 107 0.46 10.55 -3.89
CA PHE A 107 -0.67 9.63 -4.06
C PHE A 107 -2.02 10.35 -4.08
N ALA A 108 -2.32 11.12 -3.02
CA ALA A 108 -3.60 11.82 -2.91
C ALA A 108 -3.76 12.88 -4.01
N ARG A 109 -2.68 13.61 -4.33
CA ARG A 109 -2.64 14.61 -5.41
C ARG A 109 -2.90 13.96 -6.76
N ARG A 110 -2.31 12.80 -7.04
CA ARG A 110 -2.52 12.06 -8.29
C ARG A 110 -3.96 11.56 -8.43
N LEU A 111 -4.55 11.01 -7.36
CA LEU A 111 -5.97 10.62 -7.38
C LEU A 111 -6.88 11.81 -7.68
N GLY A 112 -6.60 12.97 -7.06
CA GLY A 112 -7.39 14.20 -7.24
C GLY A 112 -7.26 14.85 -8.62
N GLN A 113 -6.31 14.43 -9.46
CA GLN A 113 -6.22 14.87 -10.85
C GLN A 113 -7.27 14.20 -11.75
N SER A 114 -7.87 13.09 -11.32
CA SER A 114 -8.94 12.44 -12.07
C SER A 114 -10.28 13.10 -11.77
N PRO A 115 -11.02 13.63 -12.77
CA PRO A 115 -12.33 14.23 -12.56
C PRO A 115 -13.41 13.20 -12.16
N LEU A 116 -13.11 11.91 -12.29
CA LEU A 116 -14.00 10.81 -11.92
C LEU A 116 -13.82 10.37 -10.46
N VAL A 117 -12.95 11.04 -9.71
CA VAL A 117 -12.58 10.60 -8.36
C VAL A 117 -12.71 11.75 -7.37
N ALA A 118 -13.41 11.50 -6.28
CA ALA A 118 -13.37 12.36 -5.10
C ALA A 118 -12.34 11.82 -4.11
N VAL A 119 -11.51 12.69 -3.54
CA VAL A 119 -10.45 12.31 -2.60
C VAL A 119 -10.52 13.19 -1.36
N SER A 120 -10.43 12.56 -0.20
CA SER A 120 -10.23 13.22 1.09
C SER A 120 -9.13 12.52 1.88
N GLN A 121 -8.52 13.21 2.82
CA GLN A 121 -7.50 12.65 3.70
C GLN A 121 -8.05 12.57 5.14
N ALA A 122 -7.84 11.43 5.81
CA ALA A 122 -8.35 11.17 7.16
C ALA A 122 -7.24 10.94 8.20
N GLY A 123 -6.04 11.44 7.93
CA GLY A 123 -4.91 11.36 8.87
C GLY A 123 -4.35 9.95 8.99
N LYS A 124 -3.83 9.61 10.18
CA LYS A 124 -3.13 8.36 10.45
C LYS A 124 -4.05 7.32 11.06
N GLY A 125 -3.78 6.04 10.79
CA GLY A 125 -4.44 4.94 11.49
C GLY A 125 -3.84 3.58 11.24
N THR A 126 -4.26 2.60 12.03
CA THR A 126 -3.96 1.17 11.85
C THR A 126 -4.95 0.52 10.87
N ARG A 127 -4.67 -0.70 10.43
CA ARG A 127 -5.62 -1.52 9.65
C ARG A 127 -6.99 -1.67 10.32
N LYS A 128 -7.02 -1.78 11.65
CA LYS A 128 -8.27 -1.84 12.42
C LYS A 128 -9.03 -0.53 12.31
N GLU A 129 -8.36 0.60 12.53
CA GLU A 129 -8.98 1.92 12.45
C GLU A 129 -9.42 2.28 11.03
N GLY A 130 -8.66 1.87 10.01
CA GLY A 130 -9.07 2.02 8.61
C GLY A 130 -10.34 1.22 8.30
N ARG A 131 -10.42 -0.04 8.76
CA ARG A 131 -11.63 -0.86 8.65
C ARG A 131 -12.82 -0.24 9.39
N ASP A 132 -12.62 0.21 10.63
CA ASP A 132 -13.70 0.78 11.44
C ASP A 132 -14.17 2.12 10.86
N ARG A 133 -13.26 2.91 10.28
CA ARG A 133 -13.62 4.10 9.52
C ARG A 133 -14.45 3.76 8.30
N ALA A 134 -14.08 2.72 7.55
CA ALA A 134 -14.83 2.31 6.35
C ALA A 134 -16.28 1.92 6.66
N LYS A 135 -16.56 1.35 7.84
CA LYS A 135 -17.93 1.10 8.30
C LYS A 135 -18.73 2.37 8.55
N GLY A 136 -18.06 3.47 8.89
CA GLY A 136 -18.67 4.78 9.08
C GLY A 136 -18.89 5.57 7.78
N GLU A 137 -18.25 5.15 6.68
CA GLU A 137 -18.44 5.76 5.36
C GLU A 137 -19.60 5.06 4.62
N SER A 138 -20.48 5.84 3.99
CA SER A 138 -21.62 5.31 3.22
C SER A 138 -21.26 4.98 1.78
N GLU A 139 -20.46 5.84 1.14
CA GLU A 139 -20.14 5.75 -0.30
C GLU A 139 -18.64 5.68 -0.58
N ALA A 140 -17.80 6.14 0.35
CA ALA A 140 -16.37 6.27 0.12
C ALA A 140 -15.59 5.03 0.56
N PHE A 141 -14.71 4.56 -0.32
CA PHE A 141 -13.73 3.52 0.02
C PHE A 141 -12.65 4.12 0.90
N VAL A 142 -12.25 3.40 1.94
CA VAL A 142 -11.11 3.80 2.77
C VAL A 142 -9.86 3.12 2.24
N VAL A 143 -8.85 3.92 1.92
CA VAL A 143 -7.55 3.45 1.43
C VAL A 143 -6.51 3.69 2.51
N LEU A 144 -5.99 2.62 3.09
CA LEU A 144 -4.86 2.70 4.02
C LEU A 144 -3.55 2.49 3.27
N LEU A 145 -2.70 3.50 3.29
CA LEU A 145 -1.38 3.50 2.65
C LEU A 145 -0.30 3.20 3.69
N GLU A 146 0.28 2.00 3.64
CA GLU A 146 1.40 1.60 4.49
C GLU A 146 2.71 1.64 3.71
N LEU A 147 3.74 2.23 4.32
CA LEU A 147 5.11 2.22 3.78
C LEU A 147 5.98 1.33 4.65
N GLU A 148 6.81 0.52 4.00
CA GLU A 148 7.79 -0.38 4.61
C GLU A 148 9.13 -0.28 3.87
N GLU A 149 10.23 -0.61 4.55
CA GLU A 149 11.53 -0.83 3.92
C GLU A 149 11.84 -2.33 3.89
N GLU A 150 12.01 -2.87 2.69
CA GLU A 150 12.43 -4.25 2.49
C GLU A 150 13.95 -4.36 2.73
N SER A 151 14.34 -4.41 3.99
CA SER A 151 15.74 -4.56 4.35
C SER A 151 16.27 -5.94 3.91
N ALA A 152 17.31 -5.94 3.07
CA ALA A 152 18.00 -7.18 2.67
C ALA A 152 18.82 -7.80 3.82
N ASP A 153 19.13 -7.04 4.87
CA ASP A 153 19.86 -7.51 6.04
C ASP A 153 19.36 -6.81 7.33
N PRO A 154 18.69 -7.53 8.26
CA PRO A 154 18.17 -6.94 9.49
C PRO A 154 19.27 -6.39 10.41
N SER A 155 20.55 -6.73 10.19
CA SER A 155 21.69 -6.26 10.98
C SER A 155 22.20 -4.87 10.57
N VAL A 156 21.85 -4.39 9.37
CA VAL A 156 22.28 -3.08 8.82
C VAL A 156 21.14 -2.06 8.86
N ARG A 157 20.32 -2.09 9.92
CA ARG A 157 19.32 -1.05 10.18
C ARG A 157 20.00 0.18 10.80
N THR A 158 20.84 0.87 10.04
CA THR A 158 21.33 2.20 10.45
C THR A 158 20.14 3.16 10.45
N ARG A 159 19.65 3.50 11.64
CA ARG A 159 18.49 4.37 11.94
C ARG A 159 18.49 5.77 11.29
N THR A 160 19.52 6.12 10.52
CA THR A 160 19.77 7.49 10.08
C THR A 160 19.25 7.80 8.69
N ARG A 161 18.89 6.81 7.85
CA ARG A 161 18.27 7.11 6.56
C ARG A 161 17.55 5.90 5.98
N SER A 162 16.27 6.09 5.69
CA SER A 162 15.47 5.21 4.85
C SER A 162 16.17 4.93 3.53
N ASP A 163 16.46 3.68 3.19
CA ASP A 163 16.94 3.35 1.84
C ASP A 163 15.74 3.34 0.88
N GLN A 164 15.57 4.47 0.18
CA GLN A 164 14.50 4.69 -0.79
C GLN A 164 14.48 3.64 -1.92
N ARG A 165 15.59 2.91 -2.13
CA ARG A 165 15.67 1.83 -3.12
C ARG A 165 14.92 0.56 -2.70
N LEU A 166 14.60 0.46 -1.42
CA LEU A 166 13.95 -0.69 -0.79
C LEU A 166 12.54 -0.32 -0.31
N LEU A 167 12.01 0.82 -0.76
CA LEU A 167 10.70 1.26 -0.35
C LEU A 167 9.63 0.34 -0.94
N VAL A 168 8.77 -0.15 -0.05
CA VAL A 168 7.59 -0.94 -0.37
C VAL A 168 6.37 -0.16 0.05
N ILE A 169 5.45 0.01 -0.89
CA ILE A 169 4.19 0.67 -0.64
C ILE A 169 3.09 -0.40 -0.71
N LYS A 170 2.30 -0.47 0.36
CA LYS A 170 1.15 -1.34 0.49
C LYS A 170 -0.11 -0.51 0.55
N THR A 171 -1.12 -0.88 -0.21
CA THR A 171 -2.45 -0.28 -0.15
C THR A 171 -3.45 -1.32 0.31
N TYR A 172 -4.26 -0.97 1.31
CA TYR A 172 -5.42 -1.77 1.73
C TYR A 172 -6.67 -0.97 1.43
N VAL A 173 -7.60 -1.56 0.67
CA VAL A 173 -8.84 -0.88 0.28
C VAL A 173 -10.01 -1.55 0.97
N TYR A 174 -10.70 -0.79 1.81
CA TYR A 174 -11.88 -1.23 2.55
C TYR A 174 -13.16 -0.70 1.91
N ALA A 175 -14.15 -1.57 1.77
CA ALA A 175 -15.47 -1.21 1.26
C ALA A 175 -16.22 -0.32 2.26
N PRO A 176 -16.99 0.68 1.78
CA PRO A 176 -17.89 1.45 2.63
C PRO A 176 -18.95 0.54 3.28
N ALA A 177 -19.52 1.00 4.39
CA ALA A 177 -20.54 0.36 5.22
C ALA A 177 -20.15 -0.98 5.88
N THR A 178 -19.49 -1.91 5.18
CA THR A 178 -19.11 -3.22 5.73
C THR A 178 -17.72 -3.22 6.35
N GLY A 179 -16.82 -2.38 5.82
CA GLY A 179 -15.39 -2.42 6.15
C GLY A 179 -14.71 -3.71 5.70
N ASP A 180 -15.26 -4.40 4.69
CA ASP A 180 -14.62 -5.58 4.12
C ASP A 180 -13.42 -5.17 3.28
N LEU A 181 -12.33 -5.93 3.41
CA LEU A 181 -11.14 -5.74 2.59
C LEU A 181 -11.46 -6.16 1.14
N LYS A 182 -11.50 -5.20 0.22
CA LYS A 182 -11.74 -5.45 -1.21
C LYS A 182 -10.52 -6.05 -1.88
N PHE A 183 -9.36 -5.44 -1.66
CA PHE A 183 -8.08 -5.94 -2.13
C PHE A 183 -6.94 -5.27 -1.37
N THR A 184 -5.78 -5.90 -1.50
CA THR A 184 -4.50 -5.35 -1.08
C THR A 184 -3.59 -5.30 -2.31
N ASP A 185 -2.87 -4.19 -2.48
CA ASP A 185 -1.75 -4.13 -3.42
C ASP A 185 -0.44 -3.96 -2.64
N ARG A 186 0.63 -4.54 -3.16
CA ARG A 186 2.00 -4.37 -2.68
C ARG A 186 2.86 -4.12 -3.90
N PHE A 187 3.55 -3.00 -3.92
CA PHE A 187 4.55 -2.76 -4.94
C PHE A 187 5.85 -2.29 -4.32
N VAL A 188 6.94 -2.76 -4.91
CA VAL A 188 8.29 -2.36 -4.55
C VAL A 188 8.70 -1.29 -5.55
N GLU A 189 9.18 -0.17 -5.01
CA GLU A 189 9.67 0.90 -5.83
C GLU A 189 10.92 0.46 -6.58
N ARG A 190 11.03 0.80 -7.88
CA ARG A 190 12.27 0.54 -8.62
C ARG A 190 13.31 1.57 -8.21
N PRO A 191 14.55 1.16 -7.87
CA PRO A 191 15.61 2.10 -7.55
C PRO A 191 15.79 3.09 -8.70
N HIS A 192 15.63 4.39 -8.43
CA HIS A 192 16.03 5.41 -9.40
C HIS A 192 17.52 5.27 -9.64
N ARG A 193 17.89 4.85 -10.86
CA ARG A 193 19.28 4.87 -11.27
C ARG A 193 19.63 6.33 -11.49
N SER A 194 20.39 6.94 -10.58
CA SER A 194 21.04 8.25 -10.79
C SER A 194 22.11 8.21 -11.90
N SER A 195 22.08 7.18 -12.73
CA SER A 195 22.84 7.14 -13.95
C SER A 195 22.10 8.09 -14.87
N THR A 196 22.75 9.21 -15.14
CA THR A 196 22.67 10.01 -16.37
C THR A 196 22.85 9.16 -17.61
N THR A 197 22.34 7.93 -17.67
CA THR A 197 22.60 6.96 -18.72
C THR A 197 21.53 5.87 -18.69
N VAL A 198 20.62 5.91 -19.65
CA VAL A 198 19.71 4.80 -19.97
C VAL A 198 20.24 4.17 -21.26
N GLY A 199 20.68 2.91 -21.21
CA GLY A 199 21.25 2.24 -22.39
C GLY A 199 22.52 2.87 -22.98
N GLY A 200 23.34 3.55 -22.16
CA GLY A 200 24.53 4.27 -22.66
C GLY A 200 24.28 5.72 -23.11
N VAL A 201 23.03 6.18 -23.14
CA VAL A 201 22.65 7.53 -23.56
C VAL A 201 22.38 8.45 -22.37
N ARG A 202 23.05 9.61 -22.34
CA ARG A 202 22.84 10.59 -21.27
C ARG A 202 21.46 11.23 -21.31
N VAL A 203 20.61 10.86 -20.35
CA VAL A 203 19.32 11.51 -20.13
C VAL A 203 19.56 12.73 -19.23
N PRO A 204 19.14 13.94 -19.65
CA PRO A 204 19.22 15.12 -18.81
C PRO A 204 18.42 14.89 -17.53
N VAL A 205 19.07 15.00 -16.38
CA VAL A 205 18.37 15.06 -15.10
C VAL A 205 17.65 16.41 -15.05
N PRO A 206 16.37 16.48 -14.69
CA PRO A 206 15.65 17.75 -14.61
C PRO A 206 16.43 18.74 -13.74
N SER A 207 16.81 19.90 -14.30
CA SER A 207 17.56 20.95 -13.60
C SER A 207 16.68 21.77 -12.66
N SER A 208 15.76 21.11 -11.96
CA SER A 208 14.89 21.74 -10.97
C SER A 208 15.56 21.66 -9.60
N ARG A 209 15.27 22.64 -8.73
CA ARG A 209 15.72 22.73 -7.32
C ARG A 209 15.20 21.59 -6.42
N SER A 210 14.71 20.50 -7.01
CA SER A 210 14.10 19.34 -6.35
C SER A 210 15.10 18.19 -6.36
N ASN A 211 15.30 17.60 -5.18
CA ASN A 211 16.23 16.49 -5.02
C ASN A 211 15.73 15.28 -5.85
N PRO A 212 16.57 14.59 -6.64
CA PRO A 212 16.15 13.42 -7.42
C PRO A 212 15.43 12.35 -6.60
N SER A 213 15.82 12.21 -5.33
CA SER A 213 15.16 11.37 -4.34
C SER A 213 13.70 11.76 -4.05
N GLU A 214 13.39 13.05 -4.01
CA GLU A 214 12.02 13.51 -3.77
C GLU A 214 11.14 13.25 -4.99
N GLN A 215 11.65 13.52 -6.21
CA GLN A 215 10.93 13.22 -7.45
C GLN A 215 10.62 11.73 -7.57
N GLN A 216 11.58 10.90 -7.17
CA GLN A 216 11.44 9.46 -7.13
C GLN A 216 10.29 9.05 -6.17
N LEU A 217 10.27 9.57 -4.94
CA LEU A 217 9.20 9.29 -3.98
C LEU A 217 7.84 9.81 -4.43
N GLU A 218 7.79 10.99 -5.06
CA GLU A 218 6.57 11.50 -5.66
C GLU A 218 6.05 10.58 -6.76
N GLN A 219 6.94 10.09 -7.62
CA GLN A 219 6.59 9.15 -8.68
C GLN A 219 6.07 7.83 -8.08
N ALA A 220 6.68 7.33 -7.02
CA ALA A 220 6.18 6.15 -6.31
C ALA A 220 4.74 6.34 -5.81
N GLY A 221 4.43 7.52 -5.25
CA GLY A 221 3.06 7.90 -4.89
C GLY A 221 2.11 7.95 -6.11
N ARG A 222 2.57 8.47 -7.25
CA ARG A 222 1.78 8.50 -8.50
C ARG A 222 1.50 7.10 -9.03
N ASP A 223 2.51 6.24 -9.09
CA ASP A 223 2.38 4.86 -9.57
C ASP A 223 1.42 4.05 -8.69
N ALA A 224 1.46 4.25 -7.36
CA ALA A 224 0.48 3.68 -6.43
C ALA A 224 -0.95 4.10 -6.76
N ALA A 225 -1.14 5.40 -7.03
CA ALA A 225 -2.45 5.96 -7.34
C ALA A 225 -2.97 5.43 -8.67
N ASP A 226 -2.13 5.35 -9.70
CA ASP A 226 -2.51 4.86 -11.02
C ASP A 226 -2.92 3.37 -10.97
N ARG A 227 -2.23 2.57 -10.15
CA ARG A 227 -2.66 1.19 -9.85
C ARG A 227 -4.02 1.15 -9.17
N LEU A 228 -4.25 2.00 -8.17
CA LEU A 228 -5.55 2.09 -7.52
C LEU A 228 -6.64 2.47 -8.53
N LEU A 229 -6.43 3.50 -9.36
CA LEU A 229 -7.37 3.94 -10.38
C LEU A 229 -7.71 2.82 -11.37
N SER A 230 -6.69 2.05 -11.80
CA SER A 230 -6.90 0.92 -12.70
C SER A 230 -7.79 -0.19 -12.12
N ARG A 231 -7.79 -0.38 -10.79
CA ARG A 231 -8.66 -1.35 -10.11
C ARG A 231 -10.13 -0.92 -10.07
N PHE A 232 -10.39 0.37 -10.28
CA PHE A 232 -11.72 0.97 -10.34
C PHE A 232 -12.12 1.34 -11.77
N ASP A 233 -11.40 0.82 -12.78
CA ASP A 233 -11.61 1.10 -14.20
C ASP A 233 -11.56 2.61 -14.55
N VAL A 234 -10.83 3.39 -13.74
CA VAL A 234 -10.60 4.82 -13.97
C VAL A 234 -9.31 4.98 -14.76
N THR A 235 -9.37 5.68 -15.89
CA THR A 235 -8.18 5.99 -16.68
C THR A 235 -7.26 6.93 -15.89
N PRO A 236 -5.97 6.58 -15.71
CA PRO A 236 -5.01 7.44 -15.05
C PRO A 236 -4.89 8.81 -15.73
N PRO A 237 -4.67 9.89 -14.97
CA PRO A 237 -4.37 11.20 -15.54
C PRO A 237 -3.09 11.15 -16.41
N ARG A 238 -2.95 12.04 -17.39
CA ARG A 238 -1.71 12.10 -18.19
C ARG A 238 -0.54 12.59 -17.33
N ASP A 239 0.67 12.13 -17.65
CA ASP A 239 1.90 12.66 -17.05
C ASP A 239 2.20 14.02 -17.69
N ASN A 240 2.29 15.06 -16.85
CA ASN A 240 2.67 16.41 -17.23
C ASN A 240 4.14 16.67 -16.90
#